data_AF-A0A9X3ELU4-F1
#
_entry.id   AF-A0A9X3ELU4-F1
#
_cell.length_a   1.000
_cell.length_b   1.000
_cell.length_c   1.000
_cell.angle_alpha   90.00
_cell.angle_beta   90.00
_cell.angle_gamma   90.00
#
_symmetry.space_group_name_H-M   'P 1'
#
loop_
_entity.id
_entity.type
_entity.pdbx_description
1 polymer ?
#
loop_
_entity_poly.entity_id
_entity_poly.type
_entity_poly.pdbx_seq_one_letter_code
_entity_poly.pdbx_strand_id
1 'polypeptide(L)'
;MAAVLREGDGFLPGTDLAAVSRPIFRDATVGGEALFAERFWPDGTPRLSAYEYQGLLLSPCHQDGREGGLGCDDCHAMHGDRPDMQVRRDRAGAKACTSCHVLEDLSSGTRHGGHGETVTCQGCHTPRITYGLLEGMIGHRIAVPRPQAWIGRHDQPDACTQCHVDRSRTWAAEALPRLGFPDPGPLPPPAPDEAWGSRVQLDLVGGDPLQRVLAIHALTRPEVPVAVALRRAWITDALDDEYPAVRWFAWRALRQLAQPEQAARVDAYDPHADPERRVPAADALRAAFGGGPFSPEQREALEARRERTVLWIGE
;
A
#
# COMPACT_ATOMS: atom_id res chain seq x y z
N MET A 1 0.50 -11.25 -31.74
CA MET A 1 1.75 -10.54 -31.39
C MET A 1 2.45 -9.93 -32.59
N ALA A 2 2.65 -10.65 -33.71
CA ALA A 2 3.34 -10.12 -34.90
C ALA A 2 2.66 -8.91 -35.58
N ALA A 3 1.33 -8.79 -35.54
CA ALA A 3 0.62 -7.64 -36.11
C ALA A 3 0.81 -6.37 -35.28
N VAL A 4 0.59 -6.42 -33.96
CA VAL A 4 0.80 -5.25 -33.06
C VAL A 4 2.22 -4.70 -33.12
N LEU A 5 3.23 -5.58 -33.21
CA LEU A 5 4.63 -5.14 -33.33
C LEU A 5 4.93 -4.46 -34.69
N ARG A 6 4.16 -4.76 -35.75
CA ARG A 6 4.34 -4.15 -37.07
C ARG A 6 3.46 -2.92 -37.29
N GLU A 7 2.24 -2.94 -36.76
CA GLU A 7 1.15 -2.04 -37.11
C GLU A 7 0.73 -1.14 -35.93
N GLY A 8 1.25 -1.40 -34.73
CA GLY A 8 0.86 -0.73 -33.48
C GLY A 8 -0.36 -1.37 -32.82
N ASP A 9 -0.79 -0.80 -31.70
CA ASP A 9 -2.01 -1.20 -30.98
C ASP A 9 -3.29 -0.64 -31.62
N GLY A 10 -3.15 0.12 -32.72
CA GLY A 10 -4.25 0.76 -33.43
C GLY A 10 -4.77 2.03 -32.76
N PHE A 11 -4.24 2.41 -31.60
CA PHE A 11 -4.65 3.65 -30.93
C PHE A 11 -4.00 4.86 -31.59
N LEU A 12 -4.81 5.86 -31.93
CA LEU A 12 -4.37 7.17 -32.36
C LEU A 12 -4.93 8.24 -31.42
N PRO A 13 -4.12 9.16 -30.90
CA PRO A 13 -4.61 10.25 -30.07
C PRO A 13 -5.78 10.99 -30.73
N GLY A 14 -6.87 11.17 -29.98
CA GLY A 14 -8.11 11.77 -30.47
C GLY A 14 -9.15 10.77 -30.99
N THR A 15 -8.79 9.49 -31.11
CA THR A 15 -9.76 8.39 -31.33
C THR A 15 -10.28 7.85 -30.00
N ASP A 16 -11.46 7.23 -30.03
CA ASP A 16 -12.01 6.55 -28.85
C ASP A 16 -11.14 5.34 -28.48
N LEU A 17 -10.51 5.39 -27.30
CA LEU A 17 -9.69 4.30 -26.80
C LEU A 17 -10.48 2.99 -26.68
N ALA A 18 -11.77 3.07 -26.35
CA ALA A 18 -12.63 1.89 -26.19
C ALA A 18 -12.87 1.13 -27.51
N ALA A 19 -12.65 1.78 -28.66
CA ALA A 19 -12.75 1.14 -29.98
C ALA A 19 -11.59 0.18 -30.27
N VAL A 20 -10.44 0.35 -29.62
CA VAL A 20 -9.21 -0.40 -29.91
C VAL A 20 -8.62 -1.12 -28.71
N SER A 21 -9.01 -0.71 -27.49
CA SER A 21 -8.48 -1.27 -26.24
C SER A 21 -9.58 -1.44 -25.20
N ARG A 22 -9.44 -2.49 -24.38
CA ARG A 22 -10.31 -2.75 -23.24
C ARG A 22 -9.43 -2.85 -22.00
N PRO A 23 -9.67 -2.02 -20.96
CA PRO A 23 -8.89 -2.09 -19.74
C PRO A 23 -9.01 -3.48 -19.11
N ILE A 24 -7.88 -4.01 -18.66
CA ILE A 24 -7.81 -5.27 -17.95
C ILE A 24 -8.18 -5.01 -16.49
N PHE A 25 -9.26 -5.63 -16.02
CA PHE A 25 -9.68 -5.61 -14.61
C PHE A 25 -9.47 -6.97 -13.94
N ARG A 26 -9.78 -7.04 -12.65
CA ARG A 26 -9.64 -8.24 -11.82
C ARG A 26 -10.31 -9.49 -12.41
N ASP A 27 -11.48 -9.31 -13.00
CA ASP A 27 -12.34 -10.35 -13.57
C ASP A 27 -12.04 -10.64 -15.05
N ALA A 28 -11.08 -9.94 -15.66
CA ALA A 28 -10.71 -10.15 -17.04
C ALA A 28 -10.10 -11.55 -17.25
N THR A 29 -10.49 -12.20 -18.35
CA THR A 29 -9.99 -13.51 -18.74
C THR A 29 -9.32 -13.49 -20.11
N VAL A 30 -8.34 -14.38 -20.31
CA VAL A 30 -7.72 -14.62 -21.63
C VAL A 30 -7.92 -16.09 -21.95
N GLY A 31 -8.63 -16.39 -23.05
CA GLY A 31 -8.94 -17.78 -23.40
C GLY A 31 -9.80 -18.52 -22.35
N GLY A 32 -10.53 -17.79 -21.50
CA GLY A 32 -11.31 -18.35 -20.39
C GLY A 32 -10.57 -18.46 -19.05
N GLU A 33 -9.26 -18.16 -19.02
CA GLU A 33 -8.45 -18.22 -17.80
C GLU A 33 -8.38 -16.85 -17.10
N ALA A 34 -8.58 -16.84 -15.77
CA ALA A 34 -8.53 -15.63 -14.94
C ALA A 34 -7.08 -15.28 -14.55
N LEU A 35 -6.33 -14.70 -15.49
CA LEU A 35 -4.90 -14.43 -15.33
C LEU A 35 -4.56 -13.17 -14.52
N PHE A 36 -5.53 -12.29 -14.29
CA PHE A 36 -5.27 -10.95 -13.75
C PHE A 36 -5.77 -10.75 -12.34
N ALA A 37 -6.47 -11.72 -11.76
CA ALA A 37 -7.06 -11.62 -10.44
C ALA A 37 -6.03 -11.14 -9.40
N GLU A 38 -4.88 -11.81 -9.36
CA GLU A 38 -3.76 -11.52 -8.44
C GLU A 38 -3.07 -10.16 -8.65
N ARG A 39 -3.47 -9.36 -9.65
CA ARG A 39 -2.97 -7.99 -9.87
C ARG A 39 -3.85 -6.93 -9.22
N PHE A 40 -4.97 -7.34 -8.63
CA PHE A 40 -5.91 -6.48 -7.92
C PHE A 40 -6.21 -7.05 -6.53
N TRP A 41 -6.44 -6.16 -5.58
CA TRP A 41 -7.05 -6.50 -4.31
C TRP A 41 -8.51 -6.99 -4.51
N PRO A 42 -9.11 -7.67 -3.52
CA PRO A 42 -10.46 -8.22 -3.64
C PRO A 42 -11.56 -7.22 -4.02
N ASP A 43 -11.41 -5.94 -3.68
CA ASP A 43 -12.35 -4.87 -4.09
C ASP A 43 -12.11 -4.33 -5.51
N GLY A 44 -11.18 -4.92 -6.26
CA GLY A 44 -10.78 -4.48 -7.59
C GLY A 44 -9.75 -3.36 -7.61
N THR A 45 -9.31 -2.84 -6.46
CA THR A 45 -8.24 -1.84 -6.40
C THR A 45 -6.93 -2.44 -6.90
N PRO A 46 -6.17 -1.78 -7.78
CA PRO A 46 -4.88 -2.29 -8.20
C PRO A 46 -3.89 -2.45 -7.03
N ARG A 47 -3.29 -3.64 -6.93
CA ARG A 47 -2.18 -3.91 -5.98
C ARG A 47 -0.81 -3.71 -6.60
N LEU A 48 -0.72 -3.54 -7.92
CA LEU A 48 0.51 -3.32 -8.67
C LEU A 48 0.45 -1.99 -9.44
N SER A 49 1.62 -1.36 -9.65
CA SER A 49 1.76 -0.26 -10.61
C SER A 49 1.51 -0.73 -12.05
N ALA A 50 1.35 0.21 -12.99
CA ALA A 50 0.89 -0.01 -14.38
C ALA A 50 -0.63 -0.24 -14.52
N TYR A 51 -1.38 -0.04 -13.44
CA TYR A 51 -2.83 -0.13 -13.38
C TYR A 51 -3.47 1.16 -12.84
N GLU A 52 -2.75 2.28 -12.89
CA GLU A 52 -3.20 3.57 -12.39
C GLU A 52 -4.46 4.05 -13.11
N TYR A 53 -4.56 3.77 -14.41
CA TYR A 53 -5.77 4.06 -15.19
C TYR A 53 -6.98 3.29 -14.66
N GLN A 54 -6.83 2.00 -14.37
CA GLN A 54 -7.91 1.19 -13.77
C GLN A 54 -8.29 1.70 -12.39
N GLY A 55 -7.32 2.10 -11.57
CA GLY A 55 -7.58 2.76 -10.29
C GLY A 55 -8.41 4.04 -10.47
N LEU A 56 -8.04 4.89 -11.43
CA LEU A 56 -8.76 6.11 -11.76
C LEU A 56 -10.20 5.82 -12.20
N LEU A 57 -10.41 4.86 -13.10
CA LEU A 57 -11.74 4.44 -13.58
C LEU A 57 -12.66 3.94 -12.44
N LEU A 58 -12.08 3.39 -11.36
CA LEU A 58 -12.81 2.92 -10.17
C LEU A 58 -13.07 4.02 -9.13
N SER A 59 -12.60 5.24 -9.37
CA SER A 59 -12.77 6.38 -8.46
C SER A 59 -14.13 7.05 -8.68
N PRO A 60 -14.88 7.41 -7.63
CA PRO A 60 -16.06 8.25 -7.76
C PRO A 60 -15.77 9.59 -8.45
N CYS A 61 -14.55 10.13 -8.31
CA CYS A 61 -14.15 11.34 -9.04
C CYS A 61 -14.17 11.17 -10.57
N HIS A 62 -13.97 9.94 -11.07
CA HIS A 62 -14.08 9.61 -12.48
C HIS A 62 -15.52 9.24 -12.86
N GLN A 63 -16.17 8.39 -12.06
CA GLN A 63 -17.49 7.84 -12.36
C GLN A 63 -18.63 8.85 -12.16
N ASP A 64 -18.59 9.59 -11.06
CA ASP A 64 -19.68 10.46 -10.58
C ASP A 64 -19.29 11.95 -10.60
N GLY A 65 -18.12 12.27 -11.16
CA GLY A 65 -17.55 13.61 -11.19
C GLY A 65 -18.18 14.51 -12.26
N ARG A 66 -17.36 15.35 -12.88
CA ARG A 66 -17.78 16.18 -14.02
C ARG A 66 -18.05 15.32 -15.26
N GLU A 67 -18.72 15.88 -16.26
CA GLU A 67 -18.82 15.27 -17.58
C GLU A 67 -17.42 14.95 -18.14
N GLY A 68 -17.26 13.71 -18.61
CA GLY A 68 -15.97 13.14 -19.03
C GLY A 68 -15.09 12.57 -17.90
N GLY A 69 -15.48 12.75 -16.63
CA GLY A 69 -14.76 12.25 -15.46
C GLY A 69 -13.44 12.98 -15.19
N LEU A 70 -12.82 12.67 -14.04
CA LEU A 70 -11.43 13.02 -13.74
C LEU A 70 -10.48 12.24 -14.67
N GLY A 71 -9.56 12.95 -15.33
CA GLY A 71 -8.51 12.41 -16.18
C GLY A 71 -7.11 12.52 -15.56
N CYS A 72 -6.11 11.93 -16.20
CA CYS A 72 -4.72 11.99 -15.75
C CYS A 72 -4.17 13.41 -15.76
N ASP A 73 -4.50 14.19 -16.80
CA ASP A 73 -4.02 15.54 -17.06
C ASP A 73 -4.65 16.64 -16.17
N ASP A 74 -5.71 16.30 -15.43
CA ASP A 74 -6.23 17.13 -14.35
C ASP A 74 -5.20 17.29 -13.21
N CYS A 75 -4.36 16.27 -12.99
CA CYS A 75 -3.34 16.21 -11.95
C CYS A 75 -1.89 16.23 -12.49
N HIS A 76 -1.65 15.66 -13.67
CA HIS A 76 -0.32 15.48 -14.25
C HIS A 76 -0.06 16.40 -15.45
N ALA A 77 1.21 16.79 -15.64
CA ALA A 77 1.70 17.50 -16.80
C ALA A 77 2.62 16.58 -17.60
N MET A 78 2.32 16.38 -18.88
CA MET A 78 3.16 15.55 -19.76
C MET A 78 4.48 16.23 -20.16
N HIS A 79 4.57 17.54 -19.94
CA HIS A 79 5.78 18.33 -20.13
C HIS A 79 5.98 19.24 -18.91
N GLY A 80 7.20 19.31 -18.41
CA GLY A 80 7.53 20.11 -17.24
C GLY A 80 9.02 20.11 -16.92
N ASP A 81 9.40 20.97 -15.98
CA ASP A 81 10.77 21.08 -15.46
C ASP A 81 11.14 19.92 -14.53
N ARG A 82 10.14 19.20 -14.00
CA ARG A 82 10.30 18.05 -13.11
C ARG A 82 9.84 16.77 -13.79
N PRO A 83 10.76 15.85 -14.13
CA PRO A 83 10.41 14.58 -14.78
C PRO A 83 9.85 13.55 -13.81
N ASP A 84 10.07 13.71 -12.50
CA ASP A 84 9.63 12.79 -11.46
C ASP A 84 8.12 12.92 -11.19
N MET A 85 7.40 11.79 -11.27
CA MET A 85 5.94 11.67 -11.08
C MET A 85 5.06 12.53 -12.00
N GLN A 86 5.62 13.53 -12.68
CA GLN A 86 4.93 14.42 -13.62
C GLN A 86 3.72 15.15 -13.02
N VAL A 87 3.69 15.37 -11.71
CA VAL A 87 2.58 16.09 -11.05
C VAL A 87 2.66 17.58 -11.40
N ARG A 88 1.53 18.19 -11.79
CA ARG A 88 1.48 19.62 -12.09
C ARG A 88 1.88 20.43 -10.85
N ARG A 89 2.66 21.49 -11.05
CA ARG A 89 3.13 22.34 -9.94
C ARG A 89 1.98 22.96 -9.13
N ASP A 90 0.87 23.28 -9.78
CA ASP A 90 -0.36 23.82 -9.16
C ASP A 90 -1.28 22.73 -8.58
N ARG A 91 -0.87 21.46 -8.66
CA ARG A 91 -1.59 20.28 -8.12
C ARG A 91 -0.77 19.49 -7.09
N ALA A 92 0.38 19.99 -6.64
CA ALA A 92 1.17 19.31 -5.62
C ALA A 92 0.43 19.22 -4.27
N GLY A 93 0.43 18.04 -3.65
CA GLY A 93 -0.15 17.78 -2.34
C GLY A 93 -1.66 18.05 -2.28
N ALA A 94 -2.13 18.74 -1.25
CA ALA A 94 -3.55 19.04 -1.05
C ALA A 94 -4.20 19.83 -2.21
N LYS A 95 -3.39 20.57 -2.99
CA LYS A 95 -3.88 21.35 -4.14
C LYS A 95 -4.44 20.50 -5.28
N ALA A 96 -4.06 19.22 -5.37
CA ALA A 96 -4.70 18.29 -6.29
C ALA A 96 -6.22 18.21 -6.01
N CYS A 97 -6.58 18.15 -4.73
CA CYS A 97 -7.95 17.91 -4.28
C CYS A 97 -8.75 19.22 -4.16
N THR A 98 -8.15 20.28 -3.61
CA THR A 98 -8.85 21.54 -3.33
C THR A 98 -9.16 22.38 -4.56
N SER A 99 -8.72 21.94 -5.75
CA SER A 99 -9.13 22.54 -7.02
C SER A 99 -10.60 22.27 -7.36
N CYS A 100 -11.15 21.16 -6.87
CA CYS A 100 -12.56 20.78 -7.03
C CYS A 100 -13.31 20.74 -5.69
N HIS A 101 -12.65 20.40 -4.58
CA HIS A 101 -13.26 20.29 -3.25
C HIS A 101 -13.04 21.56 -2.43
N VAL A 102 -14.07 22.39 -2.29
CA VAL A 102 -14.06 23.58 -1.44
C VAL A 102 -14.20 23.16 0.03
N LEU A 103 -13.22 23.53 0.85
CA LEU A 103 -13.11 23.05 2.24
C LEU A 103 -14.03 23.81 3.22
N GLU A 104 -14.65 24.91 2.80
CA GLU A 104 -15.57 25.70 3.63
C GLU A 104 -16.80 24.87 4.06
N ASP A 105 -17.22 23.88 3.27
CA ASP A 105 -18.27 22.91 3.63
C ASP A 105 -17.80 21.78 4.58
N LEU A 106 -16.49 21.65 4.82
CA LEU A 106 -15.92 20.69 5.78
C LEU A 106 -15.66 21.33 7.17
N SER A 107 -15.91 22.64 7.30
CA SER A 107 -15.59 23.45 8.48
C SER A 107 -16.71 23.54 9.52
N SER A 108 -17.53 22.50 9.70
CA SER A 108 -18.44 22.41 10.86
C SER A 108 -17.71 22.25 12.22
N GLY A 109 -16.50 22.80 12.36
CA GLY A 109 -15.74 22.90 13.60
C GLY A 109 -14.67 21.83 13.82
N THR A 110 -14.61 20.79 12.99
CA THR A 110 -13.65 19.69 13.15
C THR A 110 -12.74 19.60 11.93
N ARG A 111 -11.43 19.83 12.09
CA ARG A 111 -10.43 19.64 11.02
C ARG A 111 -10.60 18.22 10.46
N HIS A 112 -10.82 18.07 9.15
CA HIS A 112 -11.05 16.77 8.50
C HIS A 112 -10.07 15.71 9.03
N GLY A 113 -10.60 14.65 9.66
CA GLY A 113 -9.82 13.54 10.21
C GLY A 113 -9.03 13.83 11.48
N GLY A 114 -8.99 15.05 12.03
CA GLY A 114 -8.30 15.35 13.30
C GLY A 114 -6.76 15.38 13.23
N HIS A 115 -6.18 15.26 12.03
CA HIS A 115 -4.71 15.16 11.85
C HIS A 115 -4.05 16.52 11.54
N GLY A 116 -4.84 17.58 11.30
CA GLY A 116 -4.28 18.90 10.96
C GLY A 116 -3.43 18.84 9.68
N GLU A 117 -2.28 19.52 9.69
CA GLU A 117 -1.39 19.59 8.51
C GLU A 117 -0.46 18.37 8.37
N THR A 118 -0.47 17.42 9.33
CA THR A 118 0.43 16.25 9.30
C THR A 118 0.00 15.19 8.29
N VAL A 119 -1.27 15.19 7.88
CA VAL A 119 -1.83 14.27 6.90
C VAL A 119 -2.51 15.05 5.78
N THR A 120 -2.21 14.69 4.54
CA THR A 120 -2.84 15.25 3.35
C THR A 120 -4.06 14.43 2.94
N CYS A 121 -4.91 14.99 2.06
CA CYS A 121 -6.06 14.28 1.48
C CYS A 121 -5.66 12.91 0.91
N GLN A 122 -4.52 12.88 0.21
CA GLN A 122 -3.95 11.68 -0.41
C GLN A 122 -3.56 10.61 0.62
N GLY A 123 -3.23 10.99 1.86
CA GLY A 123 -2.89 10.03 2.92
C GLY A 123 -4.01 9.05 3.24
N CYS A 124 -5.27 9.50 3.12
CA CYS A 124 -6.45 8.68 3.37
C CYS A 124 -7.15 8.22 2.09
N HIS A 125 -7.26 9.10 1.10
CA HIS A 125 -8.07 8.87 -0.10
C HIS A 125 -7.35 8.14 -1.22
N THR A 126 -6.01 8.09 -1.19
CA THR A 126 -5.16 7.37 -2.15
C THR A 126 -4.09 6.59 -1.38
N PRO A 127 -4.49 5.59 -0.58
CA PRO A 127 -3.59 4.96 0.36
C PRO A 127 -2.46 4.22 -0.36
N ARG A 128 -1.32 4.07 0.32
CA ARG A 128 -0.12 3.38 -0.20
C ARG A 128 -0.27 1.87 -0.09
N ILE A 129 -1.21 1.33 -0.86
CA ILE A 129 -1.52 -0.10 -0.92
C ILE A 129 -1.21 -0.68 -2.31
N THR A 130 -0.49 0.06 -3.14
CA THR A 130 -0.06 -0.38 -4.47
C THR A 130 1.45 -0.54 -4.47
N TYR A 131 1.95 -1.69 -4.91
CA TYR A 131 3.38 -1.94 -5.04
C TYR A 131 3.87 -1.63 -6.44
N GLY A 132 4.99 -0.92 -6.55
CA GLY A 132 5.64 -0.66 -7.83
C GLY A 132 6.95 0.07 -7.65
N LEU A 133 7.87 -0.10 -8.60
CA LEU A 133 9.18 0.56 -8.58
C LEU A 133 9.96 0.36 -7.27
N LEU A 134 9.82 -0.82 -6.66
CA LEU A 134 10.37 -1.13 -5.33
C LEU A 134 9.94 -0.11 -4.26
N GLU A 135 8.67 0.30 -4.29
CA GLU A 135 8.08 1.23 -3.33
C GLU A 135 6.59 0.92 -3.05
N GLY A 136 6.10 1.35 -1.88
CA GLY A 136 4.66 1.48 -1.63
C GLY A 136 4.15 2.77 -2.28
N MET A 137 3.53 2.64 -3.44
CA MET A 137 3.01 3.74 -4.25
C MET A 137 1.60 4.14 -3.80
N ILE A 138 1.26 5.42 -3.96
CA ILE A 138 -0.11 5.88 -3.81
C ILE A 138 -1.01 5.20 -4.84
N GLY A 139 -2.15 4.68 -4.39
CA GLY A 139 -3.16 4.16 -5.31
C GLY A 139 -3.83 5.27 -6.11
N HIS A 140 -4.31 4.96 -7.31
CA HIS A 140 -5.10 5.91 -8.12
C HIS A 140 -6.61 5.69 -8.01
N ARG A 141 -7.05 4.77 -7.15
CA ARG A 141 -8.45 4.69 -6.71
C ARG A 141 -8.68 5.71 -5.60
N ILE A 142 -9.15 6.89 -5.98
CA ILE A 142 -9.49 7.98 -5.06
C ILE A 142 -10.85 7.66 -4.43
N ALA A 143 -10.89 7.31 -3.15
CA ALA A 143 -12.13 6.91 -2.47
C ALA A 143 -12.14 7.32 -0.99
N VAL A 144 -13.32 7.35 -0.37
CA VAL A 144 -13.44 7.53 1.09
C VAL A 144 -13.08 6.21 1.78
N PRO A 145 -12.11 6.18 2.73
CA PRO A 145 -11.71 4.95 3.39
C PRO A 145 -12.84 4.38 4.27
N ARG A 146 -12.96 3.05 4.28
CA ARG A 146 -13.97 2.30 5.07
C ARG A 146 -13.28 1.16 5.84
N PRO A 147 -12.56 1.44 6.94
CA PRO A 147 -11.84 0.42 7.72
C PRO A 147 -12.73 -0.76 8.15
N GLN A 148 -14.01 -0.50 8.44
CA GLN A 148 -14.99 -1.53 8.82
C GLN A 148 -15.22 -2.59 7.75
N ALA A 149 -15.01 -2.27 6.46
CA ALA A 149 -15.17 -3.23 5.36
C ALA A 149 -14.07 -4.30 5.34
N TRP A 150 -12.99 -4.08 6.10
CA TRP A 150 -11.79 -4.91 6.10
C TRP A 150 -11.58 -5.70 7.40
N ILE A 151 -12.44 -5.51 8.41
CA ILE A 151 -12.38 -6.27 9.67
C ILE A 151 -12.69 -7.75 9.38
N GLY A 152 -11.90 -8.66 9.96
CA GLY A 152 -12.02 -10.09 9.72
C GLY A 152 -11.43 -10.56 8.39
N ARG A 153 -10.86 -9.66 7.59
CA ARG A 153 -10.21 -9.95 6.32
C ARG A 153 -8.70 -9.80 6.42
N HIS A 154 -7.96 -10.58 5.66
CA HIS A 154 -6.49 -10.57 5.66
C HIS A 154 -5.90 -10.38 4.26
N ASP A 155 -6.73 -10.12 3.25
CA ASP A 155 -6.39 -10.21 1.83
C ASP A 155 -6.17 -8.84 1.15
N GLN A 156 -6.10 -7.76 1.95
CA GLN A 156 -5.87 -6.39 1.47
C GLN A 156 -5.48 -5.48 2.63
N PRO A 157 -4.49 -4.57 2.50
CA PRO A 157 -4.22 -3.50 3.47
C PRO A 157 -5.22 -2.32 3.36
N ASP A 158 -5.33 -1.48 4.39
CA ASP A 158 -6.27 -0.34 4.40
C ASP A 158 -5.61 1.00 4.75
N ALA A 159 -6.25 2.11 4.39
CA ALA A 159 -5.70 3.45 4.55
C ALA A 159 -5.30 3.81 5.98
N CYS A 160 -6.06 3.37 6.97
CA CYS A 160 -5.88 3.77 8.37
C CYS A 160 -4.66 3.05 8.97
N THR A 161 -4.60 1.73 8.81
CA THR A 161 -3.56 0.91 9.44
C THR A 161 -2.19 1.05 8.77
N GLN A 162 -2.13 1.50 7.51
CA GLN A 162 -0.88 1.84 6.82
C GLN A 162 -0.15 3.07 7.41
N CYS A 163 -0.83 3.86 8.26
CA CYS A 163 -0.21 4.93 9.08
C CYS A 163 -0.21 4.56 10.57
N HIS A 164 -1.33 4.05 11.08
CA HIS A 164 -1.47 3.57 12.45
C HIS A 164 -1.02 2.12 12.58
N VAL A 165 0.27 1.90 12.35
CA VAL A 165 0.89 0.57 12.27
C VAL A 165 0.81 -0.23 13.58
N ASP A 166 0.41 0.38 14.69
CA ASP A 166 0.20 -0.22 16.01
C ASP A 166 -1.29 -0.50 16.32
N ARG A 167 -2.20 -0.30 15.35
CA ARG A 167 -3.65 -0.41 15.56
C ARG A 167 -4.34 -1.45 14.69
N SER A 168 -5.49 -1.89 15.18
CA SER A 168 -6.41 -2.78 14.46
C SER A 168 -7.38 -1.99 13.58
N ARG A 169 -8.07 -2.70 12.69
CA ARG A 169 -9.15 -2.14 11.87
C ARG A 169 -10.39 -1.80 12.68
N THR A 170 -10.69 -2.59 13.70
CA THR A 170 -11.76 -2.32 14.66
C THR A 170 -11.53 -0.97 15.33
N TRP A 171 -10.30 -0.72 15.81
CA TRP A 171 -9.93 0.59 16.36
C TRP A 171 -10.16 1.73 15.36
N ALA A 172 -9.76 1.55 14.09
CA ALA A 172 -9.92 2.58 13.07
C ALA A 172 -11.40 2.87 12.80
N ALA A 173 -12.24 1.83 12.71
CA ALA A 173 -13.67 1.96 12.51
C ALA A 173 -14.36 2.68 13.69
N GLU A 174 -14.03 2.31 14.93
CA GLU A 174 -14.56 2.94 16.15
C GLU A 174 -14.09 4.39 16.35
N ALA A 175 -12.96 4.77 15.74
CA ALA A 175 -12.45 6.13 15.80
C ALA A 175 -13.22 7.10 14.88
N LEU A 176 -13.81 6.62 13.78
CA LEU A 176 -14.46 7.47 12.77
C LEU A 176 -15.53 8.42 13.36
N PRO A 177 -16.48 7.96 14.23
CA PRO A 177 -17.48 8.86 14.81
C PRO A 177 -16.87 9.96 15.67
N ARG A 178 -15.77 9.67 16.37
CA ARG A 178 -15.06 10.62 17.23
C ARG A 178 -14.35 11.71 16.42
N LEU A 179 -14.07 11.44 15.15
CA LEU A 179 -13.49 12.38 14.18
C LEU A 179 -14.56 13.17 13.42
N GLY A 180 -15.85 12.98 13.76
CA GLY A 180 -16.98 13.66 13.12
C GLY A 180 -17.45 13.00 11.83
N PHE A 181 -17.02 11.78 11.52
CA PHE A 181 -17.54 11.00 10.40
C PHE A 181 -18.81 10.23 10.81
N PRO A 182 -19.65 9.81 9.85
CA PRO A 182 -20.81 8.98 10.14
C PRO A 182 -20.46 7.71 10.91
N ASP A 183 -21.36 7.28 11.79
CA ASP A 183 -21.27 5.99 12.45
C ASP A 183 -21.24 4.86 11.40
N PRO A 184 -20.21 3.99 11.39
CA PRO A 184 -20.16 2.86 10.46
C PRO A 184 -21.27 1.82 10.69
N GLY A 185 -22.03 1.92 11.78
CA GLY A 185 -23.02 0.94 12.19
C GLY A 185 -22.39 -0.29 12.84
N PRO A 186 -23.11 -1.42 12.91
CA PRO A 186 -22.58 -2.66 13.49
C PRO A 186 -21.32 -3.13 12.75
N LEU A 187 -20.23 -3.29 13.50
CA LEU A 187 -18.97 -3.80 12.96
C LEU A 187 -19.05 -5.32 12.77
N PRO A 188 -18.49 -5.87 11.68
CA PRO A 188 -18.36 -7.31 11.54
C PRO A 188 -17.37 -7.86 12.60
N PRO A 189 -17.46 -9.15 12.96
CA PRO A 189 -16.56 -9.75 13.94
C PRO A 189 -15.12 -9.80 13.40
N PRO A 190 -14.10 -9.50 14.23
CA PRO A 190 -12.71 -9.65 13.84
C PRO A 190 -12.33 -11.13 13.68
N ALA A 191 -11.32 -11.41 12.87
CA ALA A 191 -10.75 -12.75 12.78
C ALA A 191 -9.96 -13.08 14.06
N PRO A 192 -9.82 -14.36 14.46
CA PRO A 192 -9.17 -14.72 15.71
C PRO A 192 -7.74 -14.18 15.87
N ASP A 193 -6.98 -14.10 14.78
CA ASP A 193 -5.61 -13.58 14.76
C ASP A 193 -5.53 -12.05 14.88
N GLU A 194 -6.61 -11.32 14.58
CA GLU A 194 -6.68 -9.87 14.78
C GLU A 194 -6.59 -9.48 16.27
N ALA A 195 -6.72 -10.44 17.19
CA ALA A 195 -6.46 -10.25 18.61
C ALA A 195 -4.95 -10.28 18.96
N TRP A 196 -4.08 -10.81 18.10
CA TRP A 196 -2.65 -10.99 18.40
C TRP A 196 -1.81 -9.74 18.17
N GLY A 197 -2.24 -8.83 17.29
CA GLY A 197 -1.46 -7.64 16.93
C GLY A 197 -2.18 -6.69 16.00
N SER A 198 -1.49 -5.64 15.59
CA SER A 198 -1.98 -4.67 14.60
C SER A 198 -2.08 -5.29 13.21
N ARG A 199 -2.84 -4.66 12.30
CA ARG A 199 -2.94 -5.13 10.92
C ARG A 199 -1.58 -5.21 10.23
N VAL A 200 -0.71 -4.21 10.43
CA VAL A 200 0.63 -4.18 9.83
C VAL A 200 1.53 -5.29 10.39
N GLN A 201 1.44 -5.61 11.69
CA GLN A 201 2.19 -6.73 12.26
C GLN A 201 1.71 -8.07 11.69
N LEU A 202 0.39 -8.25 11.57
CA LEU A 202 -0.19 -9.46 10.99
C LEU A 202 0.15 -9.61 9.50
N ASP A 203 0.18 -8.52 8.73
CA ASP A 203 0.59 -8.52 7.32
C ASP A 203 2.09 -8.81 7.15
N LEU A 204 2.93 -8.25 8.04
CA LEU A 204 4.38 -8.44 8.01
C LEU A 204 4.78 -9.91 8.17
N VAL A 205 4.01 -10.68 8.94
CA VAL A 205 4.31 -12.10 9.18
C VAL A 205 3.42 -13.03 8.37
N GLY A 206 2.13 -12.80 8.25
CA GLY A 206 1.18 -13.73 7.63
C GLY A 206 0.55 -13.26 6.32
N GLY A 207 0.93 -12.09 5.81
CA GLY A 207 0.48 -11.60 4.52
C GLY A 207 1.23 -12.23 3.35
N ASP A 208 0.70 -12.04 2.14
CA ASP A 208 1.42 -12.38 0.91
C ASP A 208 2.71 -11.53 0.76
N PRO A 209 3.60 -11.83 -0.21
CA PRO A 209 4.82 -11.07 -0.43
C PRO A 209 4.61 -9.56 -0.61
N LEU A 210 3.54 -9.12 -1.28
CA LEU A 210 3.25 -7.70 -1.44
C LEU A 210 2.76 -7.06 -0.15
N GLN A 211 1.90 -7.73 0.61
CA GLN A 211 1.45 -7.25 1.91
C GLN A 211 2.63 -7.10 2.88
N ARG A 212 3.57 -8.05 2.88
CA ARG A 212 4.81 -7.97 3.67
C ARG A 212 5.67 -6.77 3.26
N VAL A 213 5.87 -6.56 1.96
CA VAL A 213 6.59 -5.39 1.43
C VAL A 213 5.90 -4.07 1.83
N LEU A 214 4.57 -3.99 1.67
CA LEU A 214 3.78 -2.81 2.03
C LEU A 214 3.79 -2.55 3.54
N ALA A 215 3.78 -3.60 4.36
CA ALA A 215 3.94 -3.49 5.81
C ALA A 215 5.31 -2.92 6.20
N ILE A 216 6.40 -3.40 5.57
CA ILE A 216 7.75 -2.85 5.78
C ILE A 216 7.80 -1.38 5.33
N HIS A 217 7.25 -1.08 4.17
CA HIS A 217 7.18 0.29 3.65
C HIS A 217 6.41 1.20 4.63
N ALA A 218 5.25 0.76 5.12
CA ALA A 218 4.48 1.48 6.14
C ALA A 218 5.33 1.76 7.38
N LEU A 219 6.03 0.76 7.92
CA LEU A 219 6.91 0.92 9.09
C LEU A 219 8.10 1.86 8.85
N THR A 220 8.49 2.12 7.61
CA THR A 220 9.64 2.98 7.27
C THR A 220 9.26 4.46 7.19
N ARG A 221 7.98 4.77 7.01
CA ARG A 221 7.49 6.13 6.78
C ARG A 221 7.71 7.05 7.99
N PRO A 222 8.17 8.30 7.80
CA PRO A 222 8.45 9.24 8.90
C PRO A 222 7.20 9.68 9.66
N GLU A 223 6.04 9.73 9.00
CA GLU A 223 4.76 10.15 9.57
C GLU A 223 4.11 9.13 10.52
N VAL A 224 4.67 7.92 10.64
CA VAL A 224 4.13 6.88 11.51
C VAL A 224 4.36 7.22 12.99
N PRO A 225 3.29 7.30 13.82
CA PRO A 225 3.38 7.73 15.21
C PRO A 225 3.82 6.60 16.15
N VAL A 226 4.79 5.79 15.74
CA VAL A 226 5.36 4.69 16.52
C VAL A 226 6.87 4.87 16.63
N ALA A 227 7.40 4.63 17.84
CA ALA A 227 8.82 4.78 18.12
C ALA A 227 9.67 3.99 17.11
N VAL A 228 10.70 4.64 16.56
CA VAL A 228 11.60 4.02 15.56
C VAL A 228 12.19 2.71 16.05
N ALA A 229 12.52 2.60 17.35
CA ALA A 229 13.05 1.38 17.93
C ALA A 229 12.07 0.19 17.83
N LEU A 230 10.76 0.41 18.06
CA LEU A 230 9.75 -0.64 17.91
C LEU A 230 9.56 -1.03 16.44
N ARG A 231 9.49 -0.03 15.54
CA ARG A 231 9.37 -0.29 14.10
C ARG A 231 10.55 -1.11 13.58
N ARG A 232 11.76 -0.78 14.01
CA ARG A 232 13.00 -1.51 13.69
C ARG A 232 12.97 -2.95 14.20
N ALA A 233 12.52 -3.17 15.43
CA ALA A 233 12.36 -4.52 16.00
C ALA A 233 11.42 -5.37 15.14
N TRP A 234 10.27 -4.82 14.73
CA TRP A 234 9.32 -5.55 13.89
C TRP A 234 9.85 -5.80 12.47
N ILE A 235 10.52 -4.84 11.83
CA ILE A 235 11.10 -5.03 10.49
C ILE A 235 12.16 -6.14 10.48
N THR A 236 12.94 -6.28 11.56
CA THR A 236 14.04 -7.26 11.66
C THR A 236 13.57 -8.69 11.44
N ASP A 237 12.31 -8.97 11.76
CA ASP A 237 11.67 -10.27 11.58
C ASP A 237 11.45 -10.67 10.12
N ALA A 238 11.54 -9.74 9.17
CA ALA A 238 11.43 -9.98 7.74
C ALA A 238 12.80 -10.18 7.04
N LEU A 239 13.92 -10.14 7.78
CA LEU A 239 15.25 -10.42 7.22
C LEU A 239 15.49 -11.89 6.88
N ASP A 240 14.63 -12.80 7.35
CA ASP A 240 14.70 -14.22 6.98
C ASP A 240 13.51 -14.66 6.14
N ASP A 241 12.88 -13.71 5.44
CA ASP A 241 11.80 -14.01 4.53
C ASP A 241 12.25 -14.90 3.37
N GLU A 242 11.36 -15.75 2.85
CA GLU A 242 11.65 -16.60 1.70
C GLU A 242 11.86 -15.78 0.40
N TYR A 243 11.19 -14.63 0.26
CA TYR A 243 11.29 -13.74 -0.91
C TYR A 243 12.48 -12.78 -0.79
N PRO A 244 13.48 -12.85 -1.68
CA PRO A 244 14.55 -11.84 -1.80
C PRO A 244 14.05 -10.39 -1.78
N ALA A 245 12.94 -10.08 -2.46
CA ALA A 245 12.38 -8.74 -2.46
C ALA A 245 11.97 -8.27 -1.05
N VAL A 246 11.29 -9.13 -0.26
CA VAL A 246 10.88 -8.79 1.12
C VAL A 246 12.11 -8.53 2.00
N ARG A 247 13.13 -9.39 1.91
CA ARG A 247 14.39 -9.22 2.65
C ARG A 247 15.12 -7.93 2.30
N TRP A 248 15.16 -7.59 1.01
CA TRP A 248 15.76 -6.36 0.53
C TRP A 248 15.03 -5.13 1.06
N PHE A 249 13.68 -5.14 1.07
CA PHE A 249 12.87 -4.09 1.67
C PHE A 249 13.15 -3.94 3.17
N ALA A 250 13.24 -5.06 3.90
CA ALA A 250 13.53 -5.05 5.33
C ALA A 250 14.91 -4.44 5.59
N TRP A 251 15.95 -4.89 4.87
CA TRP A 251 17.29 -4.32 4.97
C TRP A 251 17.33 -2.82 4.64
N ARG A 252 16.71 -2.40 3.53
CA ARG A 252 16.62 -0.98 3.13
C ARG A 252 15.94 -0.13 4.21
N ALA A 253 14.84 -0.63 4.77
CA ALA A 253 14.13 0.02 5.86
C ALA A 253 14.98 0.14 7.13
N LEU A 254 15.69 -0.92 7.52
CA LEU A 254 16.61 -0.88 8.67
C LEU A 254 17.74 0.12 8.45
N ARG A 255 18.28 0.24 7.23
CA ARG A 255 19.30 1.25 6.92
C ARG A 255 18.79 2.67 7.08
N GLN A 256 17.55 2.93 6.65
CA GLN A 256 16.92 4.24 6.81
C GLN A 256 16.61 4.59 8.27
N LEU A 257 16.28 3.59 9.10
CA LEU A 257 15.90 3.78 10.50
C LEU A 257 17.08 3.62 11.49
N ALA A 258 18.25 3.17 11.01
CA ALA A 258 19.44 2.98 11.82
C ALA A 258 20.02 4.32 12.30
N GLN A 259 20.46 4.35 13.56
CA GLN A 259 21.34 5.42 14.05
C GLN A 259 22.74 5.25 13.45
N PRO A 260 23.57 6.31 13.36
CA PRO A 260 24.90 6.24 12.78
C PRO A 260 25.78 5.11 13.34
N GLU A 261 25.72 4.87 14.65
CA GLU A 261 26.46 3.80 15.34
C GLU A 261 25.98 2.39 15.00
N GLN A 262 24.79 2.26 14.40
CA GLN A 262 24.17 1.00 13.99
C GLN A 262 24.42 0.68 12.51
N ALA A 263 24.81 1.67 11.69
CA ALA A 263 24.91 1.55 10.24
C ALA A 263 25.78 0.39 9.79
N ALA A 264 26.99 0.25 10.35
CA ALA A 264 27.92 -0.83 10.00
C ALA A 264 27.34 -2.23 10.27
N ARG A 265 26.50 -2.38 11.30
CA ARG A 265 25.86 -3.68 11.60
C ARG A 265 24.77 -4.01 10.58
N VAL A 266 23.99 -3.02 10.16
CA VAL A 266 22.94 -3.22 9.14
C VAL A 266 23.56 -3.44 7.75
N ASP A 267 24.61 -2.69 7.41
CA ASP A 267 25.32 -2.80 6.13
C ASP A 267 26.05 -4.15 5.96
N ALA A 268 26.33 -4.86 7.06
CA ALA A 268 26.93 -6.20 7.02
C ALA A 268 25.96 -7.31 6.57
N TYR A 269 24.65 -7.05 6.60
CA TYR A 269 23.64 -7.99 6.13
C TYR A 269 23.45 -7.87 4.61
N ASP A 270 23.49 -9.01 3.93
CA ASP A 270 23.22 -9.12 2.49
C ASP A 270 21.89 -9.86 2.26
N PRO A 271 20.85 -9.18 1.73
CA PRO A 271 19.54 -9.80 1.48
C PRO A 271 19.57 -10.91 0.42
N HIS A 272 20.61 -10.97 -0.41
CA HIS A 272 20.75 -11.93 -1.50
C HIS A 272 21.75 -13.06 -1.17
N ALA A 273 22.40 -13.03 -0.01
CA ALA A 273 23.31 -14.10 0.41
C ALA A 273 22.57 -15.42 0.65
N ASP A 274 23.31 -16.52 0.49
CA ASP A 274 22.84 -17.87 0.82
C ASP A 274 22.42 -17.96 2.29
N PRO A 275 21.44 -18.84 2.63
CA PRO A 275 20.92 -18.97 3.99
C PRO A 275 22.01 -19.18 5.07
N GLU A 276 23.08 -19.91 4.76
CA GLU A 276 24.20 -20.17 5.68
C GLU A 276 24.90 -18.90 6.19
N ARG A 277 24.92 -17.85 5.36
CA ARG A 277 25.49 -16.54 5.72
C ARG A 277 24.43 -15.55 6.19
N ARG A 278 23.23 -15.64 5.61
CA ARG A 278 22.14 -14.70 5.85
C ARG A 278 21.47 -14.91 7.20
N VAL A 279 21.15 -16.15 7.57
CA VAL A 279 20.42 -16.47 8.82
C VAL A 279 21.21 -16.01 10.06
N PRO A 280 22.52 -16.31 10.21
CA PRO A 280 23.28 -15.81 11.36
C PRO A 280 23.36 -14.27 11.42
N ALA A 281 23.41 -13.60 10.27
CA ALA A 281 23.41 -12.14 10.20
C ALA A 281 22.05 -11.55 10.60
N ALA A 282 20.95 -12.16 10.17
CA ALA A 282 19.60 -11.79 10.59
C ALA A 282 19.42 -12.01 12.10
N ASP A 283 19.91 -13.11 12.66
CA ASP A 283 19.86 -13.39 14.10
C ASP A 283 20.67 -12.39 14.92
N ALA A 284 21.85 -11.99 14.43
CA ALA A 284 22.64 -10.94 15.08
C ALA A 284 21.91 -9.58 15.09
N LEU A 285 21.19 -9.25 14.01
CA LEU A 285 20.34 -8.05 13.95
C LEU A 285 19.13 -8.18 14.89
N ARG A 286 18.50 -9.36 14.98
CA ARG A 286 17.39 -9.65 15.91
C ARG A 286 17.84 -9.55 17.36
N ALA A 287 19.02 -10.02 17.70
CA ALA A 287 19.59 -9.87 19.04
C ALA A 287 19.88 -8.39 19.38
N ALA A 288 20.24 -7.57 18.39
CA ALA A 288 20.55 -6.17 18.58
C ALA A 288 19.31 -5.27 18.65
N PHE A 289 18.28 -5.56 17.85
CA PHE A 289 17.12 -4.69 17.65
C PHE A 289 15.83 -5.22 18.27
N GLY A 290 15.79 -6.49 18.67
CA GLY A 290 14.57 -7.19 19.05
C GLY A 290 13.87 -7.83 17.86
N GLY A 291 12.72 -8.43 18.12
CA GLY A 291 11.84 -9.03 17.12
C GLY A 291 10.40 -8.51 17.22
N GLY A 292 9.52 -9.11 16.43
CA GLY A 292 8.08 -8.89 16.47
C GLY A 292 7.45 -9.26 17.82
N PRO A 293 6.20 -8.84 18.06
CA PRO A 293 5.50 -9.09 19.33
C PRO A 293 4.96 -10.52 19.47
N PHE A 294 5.07 -11.36 18.44
CA PHE A 294 4.40 -12.65 18.37
C PHE A 294 5.19 -13.76 19.07
N SER A 295 4.48 -14.66 19.76
CA SER A 295 5.06 -15.91 20.24
C SER A 295 5.46 -16.82 19.05
N PRO A 296 6.33 -17.83 19.27
CA PRO A 296 6.66 -18.81 18.24
C PRO A 296 5.42 -19.48 17.63
N GLU A 297 4.43 -19.83 18.45
CA GLU A 297 3.19 -20.49 18.00
C GLU A 297 2.31 -19.54 17.16
N GLN A 298 2.21 -18.28 17.55
CA GLN A 298 1.49 -17.26 16.77
C GLN A 298 2.18 -17.01 15.43
N ARG A 299 3.52 -16.93 15.43
CA ARG A 299 4.31 -16.78 14.21
C ARG A 299 4.11 -17.97 13.28
N GLU A 300 4.22 -19.20 13.78
CA GLU A 300 4.00 -20.41 12.98
C GLU A 300 2.60 -20.42 12.37
N ALA A 301 1.57 -20.07 13.15
CA ALA A 301 0.19 -19.98 12.65
C ALA A 301 0.01 -18.91 11.56
N LEU A 302 0.66 -17.75 11.70
CA LEU A 302 0.64 -16.67 10.70
C LEU A 302 1.39 -17.08 9.42
N GLU A 303 2.55 -17.72 9.56
CA GLU A 303 3.37 -18.20 8.44
C GLU A 303 2.67 -19.32 7.68
N ALA A 304 1.99 -20.23 8.39
CA ALA A 304 1.19 -21.29 7.77
C ALA A 304 0.02 -20.76 6.92
N ARG A 305 -0.46 -19.54 7.20
CA ARG A 305 -1.50 -18.87 6.39
C ARG A 305 -0.96 -18.26 5.10
N ARG A 306 0.34 -17.93 5.02
CA ARG A 306 0.91 -17.25 3.84
C ARG A 306 0.46 -17.96 2.57
N GLU A 307 -0.13 -17.19 1.66
CA GLU A 307 -0.53 -17.73 0.37
C GLU A 307 0.72 -18.28 -0.33
N ARG A 308 0.65 -19.55 -0.74
CA ARG A 308 1.74 -20.23 -1.45
C ARG A 308 1.81 -19.84 -2.93
N THR A 309 0.92 -18.95 -3.37
CA THR A 309 0.94 -18.42 -4.73
C THR A 309 2.21 -17.59 -4.89
N VAL A 310 3.12 -18.06 -5.73
CA VAL A 310 4.34 -17.32 -6.05
C VAL A 310 3.95 -16.07 -6.83
N LEU A 311 4.13 -14.92 -6.18
CA LEU A 311 3.88 -13.62 -6.78
C LEU A 311 5.22 -13.07 -7.29
N TRP A 312 5.30 -12.83 -8.59
CA TRP A 312 6.47 -12.22 -9.22
C TRP A 312 6.52 -10.73 -8.85
N ILE A 313 7.38 -10.37 -7.90
CA ILE A 313 7.46 -9.02 -7.31
C ILE A 313 8.82 -8.35 -7.54
N GLY A 314 9.36 -8.48 -8.74
CA GLY A 314 10.66 -7.90 -9.13
C GLY A 314 11.83 -8.90 -9.08
N GLU A 315 11.53 -10.20 -9.10
CA GLU A 315 12.49 -11.30 -9.23
C GLU A 315 12.48 -11.88 -10.65
#